data_AF-A0A368GAX6-F1
#
_entry.id   AF-A0A368GAX6-F1
#
_cell.length_a   1.000
_cell.length_b   1.000
_cell.length_c   1.000
_cell.angle_alpha   90.00
_cell.angle_beta   90.00
_cell.angle_gamma   90.00
#
_symmetry.space_group_name_H-M   'P 1'
#
loop_
_entity.id
_entity.type
_entity.pdbx_description
1 polymer ?
#
loop_
_entity_poly.entity_id
_entity_poly.type
_entity_poly.pdbx_seq_one_letter_code
_entity_poly.pdbx_strand_id
1 'polypeptide(L)'
;LQIVTVYGNTSLFFSFIDFHPILQKAIIFLVTTSECTEEFLIIAFNIHRVLIFLRPHWIKKFYICFTPLAACYATCYGVLMIIATEKQLLETLMEILLVPVIIAVSVVCYVLITRYFRSVSGYTEKVKQMQARLSKSICLQGVIHCVLAVAIALLVPFSLLVTAITDDEGVMFTFALFYSLFMQIMFRWYTTVMGALMLWSVRGFFQQQKVACIEKKEPLNQPCS
;
A
#
# COMPACT_ATOMS: atom_id res chain seq x y z
N LEU A 1 4.28 13.52 5.42
CA LEU A 1 5.40 14.01 6.29
C LEU A 1 5.01 15.35 6.92
N GLN A 2 4.59 15.38 8.19
CA GLN A 2 3.76 16.49 8.71
C GLN A 2 4.54 17.61 9.42
N ILE A 3 4.08 18.84 9.17
CA ILE A 3 4.59 20.11 9.67
C ILE A 3 3.53 20.68 10.60
N VAL A 4 3.89 21.00 11.84
CA VAL A 4 3.14 21.94 12.68
C VAL A 4 4.15 23.00 13.11
N THR A 5 3.97 24.24 12.67
CA THR A 5 4.73 25.38 13.20
C THR A 5 3.79 26.54 13.51
N VAL A 6 3.91 27.04 14.74
CA VAL A 6 3.13 28.15 15.34
C VAL A 6 3.59 29.53 14.83
N TYR A 7 4.57 29.61 13.93
CA TYR A 7 5.14 30.90 13.51
C TYR A 7 5.61 30.87 12.05
N GLY A 8 4.70 30.76 11.08
CA GLY A 8 4.91 31.18 9.67
C GLY A 8 6.10 30.60 8.89
N ASN A 9 6.94 29.76 9.49
CA ASN A 9 8.15 29.18 8.93
C ASN A 9 7.98 27.67 8.92
N THR A 10 7.97 27.10 7.73
CA THR A 10 7.87 25.67 7.45
C THR A 10 9.22 25.01 7.67
N SER A 11 9.56 24.66 8.91
CA SER A 11 10.71 23.79 9.19
C SER A 11 10.27 22.33 9.11
N LEU A 12 10.83 21.59 8.15
CA LEU A 12 10.77 20.12 8.11
C LEU A 12 11.49 19.53 9.35
N PHE A 13 11.30 18.23 9.60
CA PHE A 13 11.84 17.35 10.67
C PHE A 13 13.33 17.49 11.06
N PHE A 14 14.06 18.36 10.39
CA PHE A 14 15.43 18.72 10.65
C PHE A 14 15.55 20.16 11.15
N SER A 15 14.70 20.61 12.06
CA SER A 15 14.94 21.89 12.75
C SER A 15 16.29 21.91 13.48
N PHE A 16 16.91 20.75 13.66
CA PHE A 16 18.25 20.56 14.21
C PHE A 16 19.36 20.46 13.15
N ILE A 17 19.02 20.29 11.87
CA ILE A 17 19.97 20.15 10.75
C ILE A 17 19.49 21.03 9.58
N ASP A 18 20.07 22.22 9.46
CA ASP A 18 19.82 23.11 8.34
C ASP A 18 20.32 22.49 7.03
N PHE A 19 19.40 21.83 6.31
CA PHE A 19 19.71 21.33 4.99
C PHE A 19 19.61 22.43 3.94
N HIS A 20 20.51 22.37 2.97
CA HIS A 20 20.44 23.21 1.78
C HIS A 20 19.06 23.06 1.10
N PRO A 21 18.40 24.13 0.66
CA PRO A 21 17.02 24.09 0.15
C PRO A 21 16.80 23.12 -1.03
N ILE A 22 17.84 22.92 -1.84
CA ILE A 22 17.81 21.92 -2.93
C ILE A 22 17.70 20.49 -2.38
N LEU A 23 18.44 20.19 -1.31
CA LEU A 23 18.43 18.87 -0.68
C LEU A 23 17.08 18.60 -0.01
N GLN A 24 16.48 19.60 0.62
CA GLN A 24 15.13 19.50 1.19
C GLN A 24 14.08 19.17 0.12
N LYS A 25 14.12 19.85 -1.05
CA LYS A 25 13.24 19.54 -2.18
C LYS A 25 13.45 18.13 -2.73
N ALA A 26 14.70 17.68 -2.83
CA ALA A 26 15.02 16.34 -3.28
C ALA A 26 14.50 15.25 -2.32
N ILE A 27 14.63 15.46 -1.01
CA ILE A 27 14.10 14.54 0.01
C ILE A 27 12.58 14.41 -0.11
N ILE A 28 11.86 15.54 -0.19
CA ILE A 28 10.39 15.54 -0.34
C ILE A 28 9.99 14.78 -1.61
N PHE A 29 10.63 15.08 -2.73
CA PHE A 29 10.38 14.38 -3.99
C PHE A 29 10.53 12.86 -3.86
N LEU A 30 11.65 12.41 -3.29
CA LEU A 30 11.95 10.99 -3.15
C LEU A 30 10.97 10.28 -2.22
N VAL A 31 10.64 10.89 -1.09
CA VAL A 31 9.69 10.31 -0.11
C VAL A 31 8.31 10.18 -0.76
N THR A 32 7.77 11.26 -1.33
CA THR A 32 6.45 11.25 -1.97
C THR A 32 6.39 10.29 -3.15
N THR A 33 7.43 10.23 -3.99
CA THR A 33 7.48 9.30 -5.13
C THR A 33 7.52 7.85 -4.63
N SER A 34 8.25 7.58 -3.54
CA SER A 34 8.33 6.25 -2.92
C SER A 34 6.99 5.81 -2.35
N GLU A 35 6.30 6.67 -1.59
CA GLU A 35 4.98 6.42 -1.02
C GLU A 35 3.97 6.09 -2.12
N CYS A 36 3.93 6.91 -3.17
CA CYS A 36 3.05 6.68 -4.32
C CYS A 36 3.38 5.38 -5.08
N THR A 37 4.68 5.06 -5.21
CA THR A 37 5.12 3.80 -5.84
C THR A 37 4.63 2.58 -5.05
N GLU A 38 4.62 2.66 -3.73
CA GLU A 38 4.12 1.59 -2.87
C GLU A 38 2.65 1.26 -3.16
N GLU A 39 1.80 2.28 -3.25
CA GLU A 39 0.38 2.14 -3.54
C GLU A 39 0.15 1.47 -4.90
N PHE A 40 0.91 1.87 -5.93
CA PHE A 40 0.87 1.21 -7.23
C PHE A 40 1.38 -0.22 -7.20
N LEU A 41 2.37 -0.56 -6.37
CA LEU A 41 2.82 -1.94 -6.20
C LEU A 41 1.71 -2.83 -5.63
N ILE A 42 0.92 -2.32 -4.67
CA ILE A 42 -0.22 -3.05 -4.12
C ILE A 42 -1.28 -3.31 -5.21
N ILE A 43 -1.63 -2.29 -5.99
CA ILE A 43 -2.54 -2.41 -7.13
C ILE A 43 -2.02 -3.44 -8.13
N ALA A 44 -0.76 -3.30 -8.56
CA ALA A 44 -0.12 -4.18 -9.51
C ALA A 44 -0.12 -5.63 -9.04
N PHE A 45 0.19 -5.84 -7.76
CA PHE A 45 0.25 -7.16 -7.17
C PHE A 45 -1.13 -7.84 -7.10
N ASN A 46 -2.17 -7.09 -6.74
CA ASN A 46 -3.54 -7.62 -6.72
C ASN A 46 -4.05 -7.97 -8.12
N ILE A 47 -3.81 -7.11 -9.12
CA ILE A 47 -4.15 -7.41 -10.51
C ILE A 47 -3.33 -8.60 -11.04
N HIS A 48 -2.04 -8.66 -10.74
CA HIS A 48 -1.16 -9.75 -11.16
C HIS A 48 -1.68 -11.11 -10.69
N ARG A 49 -2.09 -11.20 -9.41
CA ARG A 49 -2.69 -12.43 -8.86
C ARG A 49 -3.93 -12.85 -9.64
N VAL A 50 -4.82 -11.92 -10.00
CA VAL A 50 -6.00 -12.21 -10.81
C VAL A 50 -5.60 -12.72 -12.20
N LEU A 51 -4.64 -12.03 -12.84
CA LEU A 51 -4.20 -12.38 -14.19
C LEU A 51 -3.54 -13.77 -14.25
N ILE A 52 -2.81 -14.19 -13.21
CA ILE A 52 -2.24 -15.55 -13.14
C ILE A 52 -3.33 -16.61 -13.32
N PHE A 53 -4.48 -16.46 -12.66
CA PHE A 53 -5.54 -17.46 -12.69
C PHE A 53 -6.49 -17.30 -13.89
N LEU A 54 -6.88 -16.07 -14.21
CA LEU A 54 -7.92 -15.83 -15.21
C LEU A 54 -7.34 -15.76 -16.63
N ARG A 55 -6.22 -15.05 -16.83
CA ARG A 55 -5.69 -14.70 -18.16
C ARG A 55 -4.17 -14.45 -18.13
N PRO A 56 -3.33 -15.49 -18.00
CA PRO A 56 -1.88 -15.32 -17.80
C PRO A 56 -1.17 -14.64 -18.97
N HIS A 57 -1.69 -14.79 -20.19
CA HIS A 57 -1.12 -14.15 -21.38
C HIS A 57 -1.23 -12.61 -21.39
N TRP A 58 -2.09 -12.02 -20.56
CA TRP A 58 -2.22 -10.55 -20.44
C TRP A 58 -1.20 -9.93 -19.49
N ILE A 59 -0.51 -10.72 -18.66
CA ILE A 59 0.44 -10.21 -17.64
C ILE A 59 1.50 -9.30 -18.27
N LYS A 60 2.09 -9.71 -19.40
CA LYS A 60 3.10 -8.91 -20.10
C LYS A 60 2.54 -7.57 -20.57
N LYS A 61 1.35 -7.59 -21.22
CA LYS A 61 0.68 -6.38 -21.71
C LYS A 61 0.31 -5.44 -20.56
N PHE A 62 -0.15 -6.01 -19.44
CA PHE A 62 -0.46 -5.26 -18.23
C PHE A 62 0.76 -4.48 -17.74
N TYR A 63 1.92 -5.12 -17.55
CA TYR A 63 3.10 -4.40 -17.05
C TYR A 63 3.67 -3.39 -18.05
N ILE A 64 3.61 -3.67 -19.35
CA ILE A 64 4.03 -2.71 -20.39
C ILE A 64 3.21 -1.42 -20.33
N CYS A 65 1.92 -1.51 -20.01
CA CYS A 65 1.03 -0.34 -19.92
C CYS A 65 1.04 0.31 -18.53
N PHE A 66 1.00 -0.51 -17.46
CA PHE A 66 0.86 -0.04 -16.08
C PHE A 66 2.13 0.64 -15.57
N THR A 67 3.32 0.10 -15.89
CA THR A 67 4.60 0.63 -15.37
C THR A 67 4.85 2.09 -15.79
N PRO A 68 4.74 2.48 -17.08
CA PRO A 68 4.93 3.88 -17.47
C PRO A 68 3.84 4.80 -16.90
N LEU A 69 2.60 4.31 -16.77
CA LEU A 69 1.51 5.08 -16.16
C LEU A 69 1.79 5.37 -14.67
N ALA A 70 2.18 4.34 -13.91
CA ALA A 70 2.52 4.48 -12.49
C ALA A 70 3.74 5.39 -12.30
N ALA A 71 4.78 5.23 -13.11
CA ALA A 71 5.97 6.09 -13.06
C ALA A 71 5.64 7.56 -13.40
N CYS A 72 4.80 7.79 -14.41
CA CYS A 72 4.36 9.12 -14.79
C CYS A 72 3.55 9.78 -13.66
N TYR A 73 2.56 9.06 -13.10
CA TYR A 73 1.76 9.58 -11.99
C TYR A 73 2.62 9.90 -10.77
N ALA A 74 3.48 8.96 -10.34
CA ALA A 74 4.32 9.15 -9.16
C ALA A 74 5.30 10.33 -9.33
N THR A 75 5.87 10.50 -10.53
CA THR A 75 6.76 11.62 -10.84
C THR A 75 5.98 12.95 -10.84
N CYS A 76 4.84 13.01 -11.51
CA CYS A 76 3.99 14.20 -11.55
C CYS A 76 3.54 14.62 -10.15
N TYR A 77 3.14 13.64 -9.33
CA TYR A 77 2.74 13.87 -7.94
C TYR A 77 3.90 14.37 -7.08
N GLY A 78 5.08 13.74 -7.19
CA GLY A 78 6.30 14.20 -6.51
C GLY A 78 6.67 15.63 -6.88
N VAL A 79 6.60 16.00 -8.17
CA VAL A 79 6.86 17.37 -8.64
C VAL A 79 5.82 18.35 -8.08
N LEU A 80 4.54 17.98 -8.09
CA LEU A 80 3.46 18.78 -7.54
C LEU A 80 3.70 19.10 -6.05
N MET A 81 4.16 18.12 -5.27
CA MET A 81 4.47 18.27 -3.84
C MET A 81 5.69 19.17 -3.56
N ILE A 82 6.64 19.28 -4.50
CA ILE A 82 7.75 20.23 -4.37
C ILE A 82 7.25 21.67 -4.52
N ILE A 83 6.35 21.90 -5.48
CA ILE A 83 5.91 23.24 -5.91
C ILE A 83 4.76 23.76 -5.04
N ALA A 84 3.89 22.88 -4.53
CA ALA A 84 2.72 23.27 -3.77
C ALA A 84 3.07 24.04 -2.49
N THR A 85 2.36 25.15 -2.27
CA THR A 85 2.45 25.96 -1.04
C THR A 85 1.73 25.26 0.12
N GLU A 86 0.59 24.62 -0.14
CA GLU A 86 -0.23 23.90 0.84
C GLU A 86 -0.08 22.38 0.70
N LYS A 87 1.12 21.87 1.02
CA LYS A 87 1.49 20.46 0.85
C LYS A 87 0.56 19.50 1.59
N GLN A 88 0.16 19.86 2.82
CA GLN A 88 -0.64 18.99 3.68
C GLN A 88 -2.05 18.77 3.15
N LEU A 89 -2.70 19.81 2.61
CA LEU A 89 -4.02 19.69 2.01
C LEU A 89 -3.95 18.80 0.77
N LEU A 90 -2.94 19.02 -0.07
CA LEU A 90 -2.73 18.24 -1.29
C LEU A 90 -2.43 16.76 -1.00
N GLU A 91 -1.59 16.47 -0.01
CA GLU A 91 -1.29 15.11 0.47
C GLU A 91 -2.57 14.42 0.93
N THR A 92 -3.34 15.08 1.81
CA THR A 92 -4.59 14.55 2.34
C THR A 92 -5.64 14.29 1.25
N LEU A 93 -5.79 15.21 0.29
CA LEU A 93 -6.73 15.06 -0.82
C LEU A 93 -6.37 13.89 -1.74
N MET A 94 -5.08 13.72 -2.04
CA MET A 94 -4.62 12.63 -2.88
C MET A 94 -4.77 11.28 -2.19
N GLU A 95 -4.48 11.19 -0.88
CA GLU A 95 -4.72 9.98 -0.10
C GLU A 95 -6.22 9.63 -0.03
N ILE A 96 -7.08 10.62 0.21
CA ILE A 96 -8.54 10.44 0.21
C ILE A 96 -9.04 9.93 -1.15
N LEU A 97 -8.39 10.30 -2.26
CA LEU A 97 -8.78 9.82 -3.58
C LEU A 97 -8.21 8.43 -3.90
N LEU A 98 -6.94 8.19 -3.57
CA LEU A 98 -6.20 7.01 -4.00
C LEU A 98 -6.48 5.78 -3.13
N VAL A 99 -6.64 5.95 -1.81
CA VAL A 99 -6.94 4.85 -0.89
C VAL A 99 -8.26 4.13 -1.26
N PRO A 100 -9.37 4.83 -1.56
CA PRO A 100 -10.59 4.18 -2.05
C PRO A 100 -10.40 3.42 -3.35
N VAL A 101 -9.56 3.92 -4.27
CA VAL A 101 -9.24 3.22 -5.52
C VAL A 101 -8.53 1.89 -5.22
N ILE A 102 -7.56 1.88 -4.31
CA ILE A 102 -6.86 0.65 -3.92
C ILE A 102 -7.82 -0.36 -3.27
N ILE A 103 -8.73 0.12 -2.41
CA ILE A 103 -9.76 -0.72 -1.79
C ILE A 103 -10.67 -1.31 -2.86
N ALA A 104 -11.18 -0.48 -3.78
CA ALA A 104 -12.06 -0.91 -4.86
C ALA A 104 -11.39 -1.96 -5.75
N VAL A 105 -10.15 -1.73 -6.19
CA VAL A 105 -9.38 -2.70 -6.97
C VAL A 105 -9.20 -4.01 -6.19
N SER A 106 -8.85 -3.94 -4.91
CA SER A 106 -8.66 -5.13 -4.07
C SER A 106 -9.94 -5.95 -3.93
N VAL A 107 -11.09 -5.29 -3.73
CA VAL A 107 -12.40 -5.94 -3.67
C VAL A 107 -12.78 -6.56 -5.01
N VAL A 108 -12.58 -5.86 -6.12
CA VAL A 108 -12.82 -6.40 -7.47
C VAL A 108 -11.95 -7.64 -7.71
N CYS A 109 -10.67 -7.58 -7.38
CA CYS A 109 -9.75 -8.71 -7.50
C CYS A 109 -10.20 -9.92 -6.65
N TYR A 110 -10.62 -9.67 -5.41
CA TYR A 110 -11.16 -10.70 -4.51
C TYR A 110 -12.41 -11.37 -5.11
N VAL A 111 -13.36 -10.58 -5.63
CA VAL A 111 -14.60 -11.08 -6.21
C VAL A 111 -14.31 -11.90 -7.47
N LEU A 112 -13.43 -11.43 -8.35
CA LEU A 112 -13.06 -12.14 -9.58
C LEU A 112 -12.40 -13.50 -9.29
N ILE A 113 -11.44 -13.54 -8.36
CA ILE A 113 -10.79 -14.79 -7.94
C ILE A 113 -11.82 -15.74 -7.32
N THR A 114 -12.63 -15.24 -6.39
CA THR A 114 -13.63 -16.08 -5.70
C THR A 114 -14.67 -16.64 -6.67
N ARG A 115 -15.15 -15.84 -7.63
CA ARG A 115 -16.08 -16.30 -8.68
C ARG A 115 -15.46 -17.35 -9.58
N TYR A 116 -14.23 -17.13 -10.04
CA TYR A 116 -13.51 -18.08 -10.89
C TYR A 116 -13.40 -19.46 -10.21
N PHE A 117 -12.96 -19.50 -8.95
CA PHE A 117 -12.81 -20.76 -8.22
C PHE A 117 -14.13 -21.43 -7.82
N ARG A 118 -15.21 -20.65 -7.61
CA ARG A 118 -16.55 -21.23 -7.42
C ARG A 118 -17.10 -21.86 -8.70
N SER A 119 -16.76 -21.30 -9.86
CA SER A 119 -17.26 -21.77 -11.15
C SER A 119 -16.54 -23.02 -11.66
N VAL A 120 -15.32 -23.30 -11.18
CA VAL A 120 -14.51 -24.43 -11.66
C VAL A 120 -14.51 -25.53 -10.60
N SER A 121 -15.36 -26.54 -10.77
CA SER A 121 -15.34 -27.77 -9.96
C SER A 121 -14.24 -28.70 -10.46
N GLY A 122 -13.33 -29.15 -9.58
CA GLY A 122 -12.32 -30.16 -9.91
C GLY A 122 -10.88 -29.85 -9.48
N TYR A 123 -10.63 -28.72 -8.80
CA TYR A 123 -9.30 -28.44 -8.26
C TYR A 123 -8.93 -29.35 -7.08
N THR A 124 -7.65 -29.72 -7.02
CA THR A 124 -7.07 -30.46 -5.88
C THR A 124 -7.18 -29.65 -4.60
N GLU A 125 -7.24 -30.32 -3.45
CA GLU A 125 -7.29 -29.63 -2.14
C GLU A 125 -6.11 -28.69 -1.92
N LYS A 126 -4.96 -29.00 -2.52
CA LYS A 126 -3.76 -28.14 -2.49
C LYS A 126 -4.02 -26.77 -3.15
N VAL A 127 -4.69 -26.74 -4.31
CA VAL A 127 -5.04 -25.50 -5.02
C VAL A 127 -6.09 -24.71 -4.25
N LYS A 128 -7.06 -25.39 -3.62
CA LYS A 128 -8.06 -24.74 -2.75
C LYS A 128 -7.42 -24.08 -1.53
N GLN A 129 -6.45 -24.73 -0.90
CA GLN A 129 -5.73 -24.16 0.24
C GLN A 129 -4.91 -22.91 -0.18
N MET A 130 -4.28 -22.94 -1.35
CA MET A 130 -3.57 -21.78 -1.89
C MET A 130 -4.51 -20.62 -2.20
N GLN A 131 -5.64 -20.92 -2.83
CA GLN A 131 -6.69 -19.93 -3.09
C GLN A 131 -7.17 -19.30 -1.78
N ALA A 132 -7.49 -20.10 -0.77
CA ALA A 132 -7.95 -19.61 0.53
C ALA A 132 -6.92 -18.65 1.16
N ARG A 133 -5.63 -18.97 1.06
CA ARG A 133 -4.54 -18.10 1.55
C ARG A 133 -4.43 -16.79 0.78
N LEU A 134 -4.56 -16.82 -0.56
CA LEU A 134 -4.53 -15.62 -1.40
C LEU A 134 -5.73 -14.73 -1.15
N SER A 135 -6.93 -15.33 -1.13
CA SER A 135 -8.19 -14.66 -0.85
C SER A 135 -8.18 -14.01 0.54
N LYS A 136 -7.68 -14.73 1.56
CA LYS A 136 -7.47 -14.20 2.91
C LYS A 136 -6.47 -13.05 2.93
N SER A 137 -5.38 -13.14 2.15
CA SER A 137 -4.42 -12.04 2.04
C SER A 137 -5.04 -10.78 1.43
N ILE A 138 -5.83 -10.89 0.34
CA ILE A 138 -6.52 -9.74 -0.26
C ILE A 138 -7.52 -9.13 0.72
N CYS A 139 -8.27 -9.96 1.45
CA CYS A 139 -9.19 -9.49 2.49
C CYS A 139 -8.45 -8.72 3.60
N LEU A 140 -7.34 -9.26 4.11
CA LEU A 140 -6.50 -8.59 5.11
C LEU A 140 -5.94 -7.26 4.60
N GLN A 141 -5.51 -7.19 3.33
CA GLN A 141 -5.09 -5.92 2.71
C GLN A 141 -6.22 -4.91 2.71
N GLY A 142 -7.43 -5.32 2.30
CA GLY A 142 -8.61 -4.45 2.33
C GLY A 142 -8.95 -3.93 3.73
N VAL A 143 -8.89 -4.79 4.75
CA VAL A 143 -9.13 -4.38 6.15
C VAL A 143 -8.08 -3.36 6.61
N ILE A 144 -6.80 -3.60 6.33
CA ILE A 144 -5.72 -2.67 6.69
C ILE A 144 -5.93 -1.30 6.02
N HIS A 145 -6.28 -1.30 4.73
CA HIS A 145 -6.60 -0.06 4.01
C HIS A 145 -7.84 0.66 4.57
N CYS A 146 -8.88 -0.07 4.96
CA CYS A 146 -10.05 0.54 5.60
C CYS A 146 -9.68 1.19 6.95
N VAL A 147 -8.86 0.52 7.77
CA VAL A 147 -8.38 1.09 9.04
C VAL A 147 -7.57 2.36 8.78
N LEU A 148 -6.66 2.33 7.80
CA LEU A 148 -5.88 3.49 7.41
C LEU A 148 -6.77 4.65 6.92
N ALA A 149 -7.74 4.36 6.04
CA ALA A 149 -8.70 5.34 5.54
C ALA A 149 -9.49 6.01 6.66
N VAL A 150 -9.96 5.23 7.65
CA VAL A 150 -10.65 5.76 8.83
C VAL A 150 -9.71 6.64 9.66
N ALA A 151 -8.47 6.22 9.89
CA ALA A 151 -7.49 7.01 10.62
C ALA A 151 -7.19 8.35 9.92
N ILE A 152 -7.09 8.37 8.58
CA ILE A 152 -6.91 9.61 7.82
C ILE A 152 -8.18 10.48 7.89
N ALA A 153 -9.35 9.89 7.66
CA ALA A 153 -10.62 10.61 7.63
C ALA A 153 -10.98 11.24 8.99
N LEU A 154 -10.53 10.65 10.10
CA LEU A 154 -10.77 11.17 11.45
C LEU A 154 -9.88 12.37 11.83
N LEU A 155 -8.86 12.70 11.04
CA LEU A 155 -7.96 13.82 11.33
C LEU A 155 -8.72 15.15 11.41
N VAL A 156 -9.53 15.45 10.39
CA VAL A 156 -10.32 16.69 10.31
C VAL A 156 -11.36 16.80 11.43
N PRO A 157 -12.27 15.83 11.64
CA PRO A 157 -13.28 15.94 12.67
C PRO A 157 -12.68 15.99 14.09
N PHE A 158 -11.59 15.28 14.38
CA PHE A 158 -10.94 15.42 15.68
C PHE A 158 -10.26 16.77 15.86
N SER A 159 -9.63 17.31 14.80
CA SER A 159 -9.07 18.66 14.86
C SER A 159 -10.17 19.70 15.15
N LEU A 160 -11.31 19.61 14.47
CA LEU A 160 -12.47 20.48 14.71
C LEU A 160 -13.04 20.31 16.13
N LEU A 161 -13.13 19.08 16.63
CA LEU A 161 -13.59 18.81 17.98
C LEU A 161 -12.66 19.45 19.01
N VAL A 162 -11.34 19.32 18.84
CA VAL A 162 -10.35 19.93 19.74
C VAL A 162 -10.48 21.45 19.74
N THR A 163 -10.60 22.08 18.56
CA THR A 163 -10.82 23.52 18.47
C THR A 163 -12.16 23.98 19.06
N ALA A 164 -13.15 23.10 19.16
CA ALA A 164 -14.45 23.43 19.74
C ALA A 164 -14.48 23.33 21.28
N ILE A 165 -13.57 22.56 21.88
CA ILE A 165 -13.53 22.33 23.35
C ILE A 165 -12.46 23.14 24.07
N THR A 166 -11.46 23.67 23.35
CA THR A 166 -10.37 24.46 23.94
C THR A 166 -9.87 25.53 22.97
N ASP A 167 -9.72 26.75 23.47
CA ASP A 167 -9.03 27.85 22.79
C ASP A 167 -7.54 27.95 23.20
N ASP A 168 -7.09 27.06 24.09
CA ASP A 168 -5.68 27.00 24.51
C ASP A 168 -4.80 26.50 23.34
N GLU A 169 -3.99 27.41 22.79
CA GLU A 169 -3.05 27.14 21.71
C GLU A 169 -2.06 26.03 22.04
N GLY A 170 -1.64 25.90 23.31
CA GLY A 170 -0.75 24.84 23.77
C GLY A 170 -1.38 23.45 23.71
N VAL A 171 -2.67 23.35 24.04
CA VAL A 171 -3.41 22.09 23.94
C VAL A 171 -3.63 21.70 22.47
N MET A 172 -4.02 22.66 21.63
CA MET A 172 -4.17 22.42 20.18
C MET A 172 -2.86 21.96 19.54
N PHE A 173 -1.74 22.61 19.89
CA PHE A 173 -0.42 22.26 19.40
C PHE A 173 0.01 20.87 19.85
N THR A 174 -0.19 20.53 21.13
CA THR A 174 0.13 19.21 21.68
C THR A 174 -0.68 18.10 21.00
N PHE A 175 -1.97 18.34 20.76
CA PHE A 175 -2.83 17.42 20.02
C PHE A 175 -2.34 17.21 18.59
N ALA A 176 -2.06 18.28 17.86
CA ALA A 176 -1.57 18.21 16.48
C ALA A 176 -0.24 17.45 16.38
N LEU A 177 0.69 17.67 17.32
CA LEU A 177 1.94 16.91 17.40
C LEU A 177 1.70 15.44 17.69
N PHE A 178 0.88 15.11 18.68
CA PHE A 178 0.60 13.72 19.05
C PHE A 178 -0.05 12.96 17.89
N TYR A 179 -1.07 13.55 17.27
CA TYR A 179 -1.75 12.95 16.12
C TYR A 179 -0.80 12.77 14.94
N SER A 180 0.07 13.75 14.70
CA SER A 180 1.06 13.67 13.63
C SER A 180 2.05 12.53 13.83
N LEU A 181 2.59 12.38 15.04
CA LEU A 181 3.48 11.28 15.39
C LEU A 181 2.78 9.93 15.25
N PHE A 182 1.52 9.83 15.71
CA PHE A 182 0.72 8.63 15.57
C PHE A 182 0.53 8.22 14.11
N MET A 183 0.12 9.16 13.24
CA MET A 183 -0.06 8.89 11.81
C MET A 183 1.24 8.44 11.16
N GLN A 184 2.38 9.08 11.48
CA GLN A 184 3.67 8.69 10.91
C GLN A 184 4.10 7.27 11.31
N ILE A 185 3.87 6.88 12.57
CA ILE A 185 4.12 5.52 13.03
C ILE A 185 3.23 4.56 12.25
N MET A 186 1.93 4.87 12.13
CA MET A 186 0.98 4.06 11.37
C MET A 186 1.40 3.86 9.92
N PHE A 187 1.77 4.92 9.20
CA PHE A 187 2.21 4.84 7.80
C PHE A 187 3.49 4.00 7.63
N ARG A 188 4.49 4.17 8.49
CA ARG A 188 5.74 3.39 8.41
C ARG A 188 5.52 1.89 8.64
N TRP A 189 4.67 1.56 9.62
CA TRP A 189 4.33 0.17 9.92
C TRP A 189 3.41 -0.43 8.85
N TYR A 190 2.52 0.38 8.28
CA TYR A 190 1.63 -0.03 7.21
C TYR A 190 2.40 -0.61 6.03
N THR A 191 3.44 0.07 5.52
CA THR A 191 4.28 -0.42 4.42
C THR A 191 4.91 -1.79 4.74
N THR A 192 5.44 -1.89 5.96
CA THR A 192 6.10 -3.12 6.42
C THR A 192 5.11 -4.28 6.51
N VAL A 193 3.93 -4.04 7.08
CA VAL A 193 2.85 -5.04 7.21
C VAL A 193 2.34 -5.45 5.83
N MET A 194 2.14 -4.50 4.92
CA MET A 194 1.69 -4.78 3.55
C MET A 194 2.71 -5.63 2.79
N GLY A 195 4.00 -5.28 2.84
CA GLY A 195 5.07 -6.09 2.26
C GLY A 195 5.14 -7.51 2.84
N ALA A 196 5.05 -7.64 4.17
CA ALA A 196 5.02 -8.94 4.85
C ALA A 196 3.80 -9.79 4.43
N LEU A 197 2.63 -9.16 4.30
CA LEU A 197 1.39 -9.81 3.88
C LEU A 197 1.45 -10.26 2.42
N MET A 198 2.02 -9.44 1.53
CA MET A 198 2.29 -9.81 0.14
C MET A 198 3.20 -11.02 0.07
N LEU A 199 4.35 -11.01 0.76
CA LEU A 199 5.27 -12.14 0.82
C LEU A 199 4.61 -13.41 1.39
N TRP A 200 3.85 -13.26 2.48
CA TRP A 200 3.14 -14.37 3.12
C TRP A 200 2.16 -15.04 2.17
N SER A 201 1.51 -14.29 1.28
CA SER A 201 0.61 -14.84 0.29
C SER A 201 1.32 -15.72 -0.76
N VAL A 202 2.54 -15.34 -1.16
CA VAL A 202 3.26 -16.01 -2.27
C VAL A 202 4.10 -17.18 -1.76
N ARG A 203 4.51 -17.18 -0.48
CA ARG A 203 5.24 -18.30 0.13
C ARG A 203 4.57 -19.66 -0.08
N GLY A 204 3.24 -19.71 -0.16
CA GLY A 204 2.51 -20.93 -0.49
C GLY A 204 2.84 -21.51 -1.87
N PHE A 205 3.12 -20.66 -2.87
CA PHE A 205 3.52 -21.10 -4.21
C PHE A 205 4.95 -21.66 -4.25
N PHE A 206 5.89 -20.95 -3.62
CA PHE A 206 7.31 -21.34 -3.68
C PHE A 206 7.62 -22.63 -2.91
N GLN A 207 6.96 -22.84 -1.76
CA GLN A 207 7.13 -24.10 -1.02
C GLN A 207 6.64 -25.30 -1.83
N GLN A 208 5.58 -25.14 -2.62
CA GLN A 208 5.05 -26.24 -3.44
C GLN A 208 5.89 -26.52 -4.69
N GLN A 209 6.42 -25.49 -5.35
CA GLN A 209 7.33 -25.69 -6.48
C GLN A 209 8.62 -26.40 -6.05
N LYS A 210 9.11 -26.12 -4.83
CA LYS A 210 10.26 -26.80 -4.25
C LYS A 210 9.97 -28.28 -3.99
N VAL A 211 8.80 -28.63 -3.45
CA VAL A 211 8.40 -30.03 -3.21
C VAL A 211 8.25 -30.81 -4.52
N ALA A 212 7.56 -30.24 -5.52
CA ALA A 212 7.40 -30.91 -6.83
C ALA A 212 8.72 -31.09 -7.59
N CYS A 213 9.70 -30.20 -7.39
CA CYS A 213 11.03 -30.32 -7.98
C CYS A 213 11.89 -31.39 -7.28
N ILE A 214 11.71 -31.58 -5.96
CA ILE A 214 12.38 -32.63 -5.18
C ILE A 214 11.79 -34.01 -5.55
N GLU A 215 10.46 -34.14 -5.62
CA GLU A 215 9.80 -35.38 -6.05
C GLU A 215 10.18 -35.78 -7.49
N LYS A 216 10.44 -34.81 -8.39
CA LYS A 216 10.96 -35.10 -9.74
C LYS A 216 12.44 -35.49 -9.78
N LYS A 217 13.20 -35.23 -8.72
CA LYS A 217 14.63 -35.54 -8.63
C LYS A 217 14.92 -36.84 -7.88
N GLU A 218 13.96 -37.40 -7.16
CA GLU A 218 14.04 -38.79 -6.72
C GLU A 218 13.77 -39.70 -7.92
N PRO A 219 14.75 -40.47 -8.43
CA PRO A 219 14.48 -41.49 -9.42
C PRO A 219 13.53 -42.50 -8.77
N LEU A 220 12.44 -42.77 -9.48
CA LEU A 220 11.49 -43.82 -9.20
C LEU A 220 12.22 -45.18 -9.20
N ASN A 221 12.90 -45.53 -8.11
CA ASN A 221 13.33 -46.89 -7.83
C ASN A 221 12.09 -47.69 -7.38
N GLN A 222 11.21 -47.98 -8.34
CA GLN A 222 10.33 -49.13 -8.23
C GLN A 222 11.09 -50.33 -8.81
N PRO A 223 11.49 -51.33 -8.00
CA PRO A 223 11.84 -52.62 -8.54
C PRO A 223 10.59 -53.25 -9.15
N CYS A 224 10.70 -53.72 -10.38
CA CYS A 224 9.73 -54.61 -11.01
C CYS A 224 9.41 -55.77 -10.08
N SER A 225 8.13 -56.05 -9.85
CA SER A 225 7.59 -57.34 -9.41
C SER A 225 6.13 -57.41 -9.84
#